data_AF-A0A8D8YNX4-F1
#
_entry.id   AF-A0A8D8YNX4-F1
#
_cell.length_a   1.000
_cell.length_b   1.000
_cell.length_c   1.000
_cell.angle_alpha   90.00
_cell.angle_beta   90.00
_cell.angle_gamma   90.00
#
_symmetry.space_group_name_H-M   'P 1'
#
loop_
_entity.id
_entity.type
_entity.pdbx_description
1 polymer ?
#
loop_
_entity_poly.entity_id
_entity_poly.type
_entity_poly.pdbx_seq_one_letter_code
_entity_poly.pdbx_strand_id
1 'polypeptide(L)'
;MLPSYLHCFKLFFSLVILATSLDLALGHNISQRSSTFPEPKWGGEVKAEMTHNNSGQRISKFHFSHVRPSSTVYEQNIAAQNLVRRVMGENTARHFNLTVDNTLTKSEKDAFHLLKKGGNIVHIVGNSVTAAVSGFHYYLKHYLNGHISWDYDQLELPDTYPDVDIYIKFPERFRLFQNVCTQSYSYVWWNWARWEREIDRWALNGFNLVYAGTGVEAVWTKVYRELGLSQREIADYFSGPAFLAWNRMGNVRGWGGPLSVAWHSGQSLLQRRILSRMRELSITPILPAFSGIVPNAFQRLYPNAQLSKLSRWCNFEDKYCCPLLLDPSDELFSKVGTKFLQEVIAQFGTNHMYSADTFNENIPQHGDVEYLANVSRSIYQAMSDVDSNAIWVLQGWMFVHQVLYWTQDKVKAFLTAVPQGKLLVLDLAAEQIPSHDRLHSFYGQPYIWCMLHNFGGTLGMHGSLPKVNADVHQVRNTPYIMVGLGMVPEGIDQNYVVYDFM
;
A
#
# COMPACT_ATOMS: atom_id res chain seq x y z
N MET A 1 8.02 -17.25 30.51
CA MET A 1 8.43 -17.54 29.11
C MET A 1 8.21 -16.30 28.25
N LEU A 2 9.04 -15.26 28.41
CA LEU A 2 8.89 -13.97 27.74
C LEU A 2 10.17 -13.26 27.22
N PRO A 3 11.35 -13.87 26.94
CA PRO A 3 12.49 -13.11 26.42
C PRO A 3 12.81 -13.26 24.91
N SER A 4 12.07 -14.04 24.12
CA SER A 4 12.45 -14.35 22.72
C SER A 4 11.97 -13.34 21.65
N TYR A 5 10.99 -12.48 21.95
CA TYR A 5 10.47 -11.50 20.98
C TYR A 5 11.40 -10.30 20.74
N LEU A 6 12.26 -9.96 21.70
CA LEU A 6 13.18 -8.83 21.57
C LEU A 6 14.38 -9.10 20.65
N HIS A 7 14.69 -10.36 20.30
CA HIS A 7 15.96 -10.67 19.62
C HIS A 7 15.95 -10.36 18.11
N CYS A 8 14.85 -10.61 17.39
CA CYS A 8 14.73 -10.21 15.97
C CYS A 8 14.67 -8.68 15.82
N PHE A 9 13.93 -7.99 16.70
CA PHE A 9 13.87 -6.52 16.70
C PHE A 9 15.20 -5.86 17.12
N LYS A 10 15.93 -6.43 18.09
CA LYS A 10 17.24 -5.91 18.52
C LYS A 10 18.33 -6.06 17.47
N LEU A 11 18.36 -7.14 16.69
CA LEU A 11 19.35 -7.32 15.62
C LEU A 11 19.17 -6.29 14.50
N PHE A 12 17.92 -5.96 14.16
CA PHE A 12 17.63 -4.91 13.17
C PHE A 12 17.96 -3.51 13.70
N PHE A 13 17.58 -3.18 14.94
CA PHE A 13 17.98 -1.92 15.58
C PHE A 13 19.51 -1.78 15.68
N SER A 14 20.23 -2.88 15.95
CA SER A 14 21.70 -2.88 16.02
C SER A 14 22.34 -2.59 14.66
N LEU A 15 21.76 -3.09 13.56
CA LEU A 15 22.23 -2.81 12.20
C LEU A 15 21.95 -1.37 11.76
N VAL A 16 20.78 -0.82 12.10
CA VAL A 16 20.43 0.58 11.83
C VAL A 16 21.29 1.55 12.65
N ILE A 17 21.57 1.22 13.92
CA ILE A 17 22.48 1.99 14.77
C ILE A 17 23.93 1.87 14.25
N LEU A 18 24.38 0.70 13.78
CA LEU A 18 25.73 0.55 13.21
C LEU A 18 25.92 1.34 11.91
N ALA A 19 24.90 1.43 11.05
CA ALA A 19 24.97 2.25 9.84
C ALA A 19 25.05 3.75 10.17
N THR A 20 24.28 4.23 11.15
CA THR A 20 24.32 5.64 11.58
C THR A 20 25.55 6.00 12.42
N SER A 21 26.13 5.04 13.15
CA SER A 21 27.37 5.26 13.91
C SER A 21 28.63 5.13 13.07
N LEU A 22 28.61 4.47 11.90
CA LEU A 22 29.72 4.52 10.95
C LEU A 22 29.85 5.91 10.29
N ASP A 23 28.72 6.58 9.99
CA ASP A 23 28.71 7.95 9.45
C ASP A 23 29.18 9.00 10.48
N LEU A 24 28.96 8.75 11.78
CA LEU A 24 29.43 9.60 12.87
C LEU A 24 30.89 9.30 13.30
N ALA A 25 31.40 8.09 13.04
CA ALA A 25 32.77 7.69 13.37
C ALA A 25 33.80 8.09 12.29
N LEU A 26 33.37 8.33 11.06
CA LEU A 26 34.22 8.86 9.98
C LEU A 26 34.26 10.40 10.03
N GLY A 27 34.77 10.92 11.14
CA GLY A 27 35.06 12.35 11.28
C GLY A 27 36.13 12.81 10.29
N HIS A 28 35.73 13.56 9.26
CA HIS A 28 36.63 14.43 8.53
C HIS A 28 36.36 15.90 8.88
N ASN A 29 37.13 16.37 9.86
CA ASN A 29 37.65 17.74 9.85
C ASN A 29 38.31 17.98 8.49
N ILE A 30 38.07 19.13 7.84
CA ILE A 30 39.10 19.94 7.17
C ILE A 30 38.48 21.27 6.68
N SER A 31 39.05 22.33 7.22
CA SER A 31 39.02 23.72 6.75
C SER A 31 39.53 23.88 5.31
N GLN A 32 39.01 24.89 4.62
CA GLN A 32 39.59 25.59 3.45
C GLN A 32 40.85 24.98 2.81
N ARG A 33 40.73 24.44 1.60
CA ARG A 33 41.73 24.60 0.52
C ARG A 33 41.15 24.21 -0.83
N SER A 34 41.35 25.11 -1.80
CA SER A 34 41.15 24.92 -3.23
C SER A 34 42.05 23.81 -3.77
N SER A 35 41.51 22.87 -4.53
CA SER A 35 42.12 22.34 -5.76
C SER A 35 41.19 21.33 -6.42
N THR A 36 41.08 21.50 -7.73
CA THR A 36 40.37 20.69 -8.73
C THR A 36 40.73 19.21 -8.67
N PHE A 37 39.73 18.32 -8.65
CA PHE A 37 39.86 16.89 -8.97
C PHE A 37 38.91 16.51 -10.12
N PRO A 38 39.30 15.56 -10.99
CA PRO A 38 38.66 15.32 -12.28
C PRO A 38 37.42 14.42 -12.16
N GLU A 39 36.46 14.66 -13.04
CA GLU A 39 35.20 13.92 -13.18
C GLU A 39 35.42 12.43 -13.47
N PRO A 40 34.69 11.51 -12.81
CA PRO A 40 34.56 10.14 -13.28
C PRO A 40 33.51 10.06 -14.39
N LYS A 41 33.96 9.80 -15.62
CA LYS A 41 33.10 9.46 -16.75
C LYS A 41 32.50 8.06 -16.56
N TRP A 42 31.22 8.00 -16.17
CA TRP A 42 30.41 6.79 -16.26
C TRP A 42 29.46 6.90 -17.46
N GLY A 43 29.94 6.41 -18.60
CA GLY A 43 29.16 6.28 -19.83
C GLY A 43 28.32 5.01 -19.82
N GLY A 44 27.00 5.18 -19.86
CA GLY A 44 26.02 4.11 -19.95
C GLY A 44 24.60 4.65 -19.75
N GLU A 45 24.21 5.66 -20.55
CA GLU A 45 22.85 6.20 -20.54
C GLU A 45 21.84 5.11 -20.96
N VAL A 46 21.10 4.55 -20.01
CA VAL A 46 19.76 4.03 -20.31
C VAL A 46 18.83 5.23 -20.32
N LYS A 47 18.59 5.81 -21.50
CA LYS A 47 17.58 6.86 -21.67
C LYS A 47 16.20 6.24 -21.50
N ALA A 48 15.58 6.47 -20.34
CA ALA A 48 14.13 6.44 -20.27
C ALA A 48 13.64 7.64 -21.09
N GLU A 49 13.01 7.39 -22.24
CA GLU A 49 12.35 8.45 -23.01
C GLU A 49 11.24 9.07 -22.15
N MET A 50 11.50 10.28 -21.66
CA MET A 50 10.50 11.15 -21.05
C MET A 50 10.17 12.25 -22.04
N THR A 51 8.87 12.43 -22.30
CA THR A 51 8.38 13.54 -23.12
C THR A 51 8.05 14.72 -22.23
N HIS A 52 8.59 15.89 -22.59
CA HIS A 52 8.18 17.18 -22.03
C HIS A 52 7.12 17.79 -22.95
N ASN A 53 6.06 18.38 -22.40
CA ASN A 53 5.22 19.28 -23.19
C ASN A 53 5.88 20.66 -23.30
N ASN A 54 5.34 21.52 -24.16
CA ASN A 54 5.82 22.90 -24.39
C ASN A 54 5.76 23.81 -23.14
N SER A 55 5.26 23.33 -21.99
CA SER A 55 5.27 24.03 -20.70
C SER A 55 6.22 23.41 -19.66
N GLY A 56 7.11 22.49 -20.05
CA GLY A 56 8.09 21.85 -19.15
C GLY A 56 7.47 20.84 -18.18
N GLN A 57 6.19 20.48 -18.35
CA GLN A 57 5.48 19.58 -17.46
C GLN A 57 5.89 18.12 -17.73
N ARG A 58 6.29 17.40 -16.68
CA ARG A 58 6.62 15.97 -16.73
C ARG A 58 5.39 15.15 -17.06
N ILE A 59 5.42 14.40 -18.17
CA ILE A 59 4.40 13.41 -18.50
C ILE A 59 4.90 12.05 -17.99
N SER A 60 4.15 11.43 -17.08
CA SER A 60 4.39 10.03 -16.73
C SER A 60 4.24 9.19 -18.00
N LYS A 61 5.25 8.37 -18.32
CA LYS A 61 5.19 7.38 -19.41
C LYS A 61 3.97 6.43 -19.25
N PHE A 62 3.51 6.24 -18.02
CA PHE A 62 2.41 5.33 -17.69
C PHE A 62 1.12 6.09 -17.38
N HIS A 63 0.03 5.63 -18.01
CA HIS A 63 -1.33 6.09 -17.77
C HIS A 63 -2.13 4.99 -17.09
N PHE A 64 -2.62 5.27 -15.88
CA PHE A 64 -3.48 4.38 -15.10
C PHE A 64 -4.94 4.85 -15.09
N SER A 65 -5.42 5.51 -16.15
CA SER A 65 -6.76 6.13 -16.19
C SER A 65 -7.90 5.13 -15.96
N HIS A 66 -7.64 3.86 -16.28
CA HIS A 66 -8.51 2.73 -16.01
C HIS A 66 -8.57 2.34 -14.52
N VAL A 67 -7.61 2.78 -13.71
CA VAL A 67 -7.51 2.50 -12.27
C VAL A 67 -8.28 3.57 -11.50
N ARG A 68 -9.60 3.41 -11.47
CA ARG A 68 -10.52 4.26 -10.70
C ARG A 68 -11.84 3.52 -10.45
N PRO A 69 -12.57 3.85 -9.36
CA PRO A 69 -13.95 3.40 -9.22
C PRO A 69 -14.85 3.93 -10.33
N SER A 70 -15.90 3.18 -10.67
CA SER A 70 -16.85 3.51 -11.74
C SER A 70 -18.03 4.37 -11.27
N SER A 71 -17.95 4.98 -10.09
CA SER A 71 -19.04 5.79 -9.51
C SER A 71 -19.31 7.04 -10.33
N THR A 72 -20.59 7.29 -10.59
CA THR A 72 -21.07 8.47 -11.32
C THR A 72 -20.84 9.76 -10.54
N VAL A 73 -20.83 10.90 -11.24
CA VAL A 73 -20.73 12.23 -10.59
C VAL A 73 -21.86 12.45 -9.57
N TYR A 74 -23.07 11.94 -9.86
CA TYR A 74 -24.21 12.03 -8.95
C TYR A 74 -23.97 11.27 -7.64
N GLU A 75 -23.53 10.01 -7.72
CA GLU A 75 -23.22 9.18 -6.54
C GLU A 75 -22.09 9.81 -5.71
N GLN A 76 -21.06 10.33 -6.39
CA GLN A 76 -19.93 11.00 -5.74
C GLN A 76 -20.35 12.27 -5.00
N ASN A 77 -21.25 13.08 -5.56
CA ASN A 77 -21.80 14.26 -4.88
C ASN A 77 -22.57 13.88 -3.61
N ILE A 78 -23.37 12.82 -3.66
CA ILE A 78 -24.09 12.30 -2.48
C ILE A 78 -23.09 11.81 -1.42
N ALA A 79 -22.08 11.04 -1.83
CA ALA A 79 -21.08 10.49 -0.93
C ALA A 79 -20.28 11.59 -0.22
N ALA A 80 -19.89 12.64 -0.95
CA ALA A 80 -19.21 13.83 -0.41
C ALA A 80 -20.04 14.49 0.69
N GLN A 81 -21.32 14.78 0.39
CA GLN A 81 -22.21 15.44 1.35
C GLN A 81 -22.52 14.58 2.57
N ASN A 82 -22.72 13.28 2.39
CA ASN A 82 -22.93 12.36 3.50
C ASN A 82 -21.70 12.26 4.41
N LEU A 83 -20.49 12.37 3.86
CA LEU A 83 -19.26 12.41 4.65
C LEU A 83 -19.21 13.66 5.51
N VAL A 84 -19.44 14.84 4.93
CA VAL A 84 -19.43 16.08 5.70
C VAL A 84 -20.51 16.06 6.80
N ARG A 85 -21.69 15.51 6.54
CA ARG A 85 -22.73 15.32 7.56
C ARG A 85 -22.28 14.43 8.72
N ARG A 86 -21.62 13.30 8.44
CA ARG A 86 -21.12 12.41 9.50
C ARG A 86 -20.05 13.06 10.35
N VAL A 87 -19.18 13.85 9.73
CA VAL A 87 -18.06 14.52 10.42
C VAL A 87 -18.54 15.73 11.23
N MET A 88 -19.38 16.58 10.64
CA MET A 88 -19.72 17.90 11.20
C MET A 88 -21.11 17.97 11.86
N GLY A 89 -21.96 16.99 11.62
CA GLY A 89 -23.39 17.05 11.92
C GLY A 89 -24.18 17.91 10.91
N GLU A 90 -25.49 17.68 10.85
CA GLU A 90 -26.39 18.25 9.83
C GLU A 90 -26.37 19.79 9.78
N ASN A 91 -26.36 20.43 10.95
CA ASN A 91 -26.44 21.90 11.08
C ASN A 91 -25.20 22.61 10.55
N THR A 92 -24.03 22.00 10.73
CA THR A 92 -22.76 22.58 10.30
C THR A 92 -22.45 22.19 8.86
N ALA A 93 -22.81 20.98 8.45
CA ALA A 93 -22.63 20.49 7.08
C ALA A 93 -23.31 21.37 6.02
N ARG A 94 -24.44 22.01 6.34
CA ARG A 94 -25.15 22.91 5.41
C ARG A 94 -24.34 24.12 4.95
N HIS A 95 -23.27 24.47 5.67
CA HIS A 95 -22.37 25.56 5.29
C HIS A 95 -21.33 25.14 4.24
N PHE A 96 -21.24 23.85 3.89
CA PHE A 96 -20.27 23.33 2.93
C PHE A 96 -20.98 22.74 1.72
N ASN A 97 -20.81 23.39 0.57
CA ASN A 97 -21.34 22.92 -0.70
C ASN A 97 -20.24 22.24 -1.50
N LEU A 98 -20.19 20.91 -1.43
CA LEU A 98 -19.26 20.08 -2.19
C LEU A 98 -19.89 19.66 -3.51
N THR A 99 -19.14 19.84 -4.60
CA THR A 99 -19.52 19.41 -5.95
C THR A 99 -18.36 18.72 -6.63
N VAL A 100 -18.65 17.67 -7.39
CA VAL A 100 -17.69 16.96 -8.23
C VAL A 100 -17.87 17.39 -9.68
N ASP A 101 -16.80 17.87 -10.28
CA ASP A 101 -16.69 18.21 -11.70
C ASP A 101 -15.44 17.55 -12.27
N ASN A 102 -15.63 16.44 -12.99
CA ASN A 102 -14.54 15.68 -13.59
C ASN A 102 -13.76 16.46 -14.69
N THR A 103 -14.26 17.63 -15.11
CA THR A 103 -13.59 18.51 -16.08
C THR A 103 -12.71 19.58 -15.43
N LEU A 104 -12.74 19.71 -14.09
CA LEU A 104 -11.95 20.68 -13.31
C LEU A 104 -10.44 20.62 -13.62
N THR A 105 -9.95 19.45 -14.04
CA THR A 105 -8.58 19.28 -14.52
C THR A 105 -8.54 18.29 -15.67
N LYS A 106 -7.70 18.57 -16.67
CA LYS A 106 -7.45 17.66 -17.80
C LYS A 106 -6.41 16.57 -17.48
N SER A 107 -5.97 16.51 -16.23
CA SER A 107 -4.90 15.65 -15.73
C SER A 107 -5.48 14.43 -15.01
N GLU A 108 -4.74 13.33 -14.94
CA GLU A 108 -5.08 12.18 -14.08
C GLU A 108 -4.75 12.43 -12.58
N LYS A 109 -4.39 13.66 -12.23
CA LYS A 109 -4.04 14.06 -10.86
C LYS A 109 -5.21 14.83 -10.30
N ASP A 110 -5.56 14.53 -9.07
CA ASP A 110 -6.67 15.22 -8.42
C ASP A 110 -6.38 16.71 -8.21
N ALA A 111 -7.45 17.49 -8.15
CA ALA A 111 -7.43 18.91 -7.85
C ALA A 111 -8.76 19.32 -7.20
N PHE A 112 -8.72 20.38 -6.42
CA PHE A 112 -9.90 21.04 -5.89
C PHE A 112 -9.79 22.56 -5.96
N HIS A 113 -10.93 23.24 -6.00
CA HIS A 113 -11.09 24.68 -5.90
C HIS A 113 -11.95 24.99 -4.67
N LEU A 114 -11.42 25.83 -3.77
CA LEU A 114 -12.15 26.39 -2.64
C LEU A 114 -12.53 27.83 -2.93
N LEU A 115 -13.81 28.15 -2.79
CA LEU A 115 -14.35 29.49 -2.98
C LEU A 115 -15.34 29.83 -1.86
N LYS A 116 -15.05 30.89 -1.12
CA LYS A 116 -15.99 31.52 -0.19
C LYS A 116 -15.81 33.02 -0.28
N LYS A 117 -16.90 33.73 -0.59
CA LYS A 117 -16.95 35.20 -0.71
C LYS A 117 -18.17 35.73 0.04
N GLY A 118 -17.97 36.24 1.26
CA GLY A 118 -19.07 36.68 2.12
C GLY A 118 -19.99 35.54 2.55
N GLY A 119 -20.91 35.82 3.49
CA GLY A 119 -21.77 34.80 4.10
C GLY A 119 -20.98 33.69 4.80
N ASN A 120 -21.62 32.53 4.98
CA ASN A 120 -21.02 31.35 5.63
C ASN A 120 -20.99 30.10 4.73
N ILE A 121 -21.32 30.22 3.44
CA ILE A 121 -21.31 29.07 2.52
C ILE A 121 -19.95 28.96 1.84
N VAL A 122 -19.30 27.81 2.02
CA VAL A 122 -18.05 27.44 1.37
C VAL A 122 -18.36 26.55 0.17
N HIS A 123 -17.96 26.98 -1.02
CA HIS A 123 -18.09 26.19 -2.24
C HIS A 123 -16.78 25.44 -2.51
N ILE A 124 -16.90 24.14 -2.75
CA ILE A 124 -15.77 23.23 -2.88
C ILE A 124 -16.01 22.36 -4.10
N VAL A 125 -15.18 22.55 -5.14
CA VAL A 125 -15.28 21.77 -6.37
C VAL A 125 -14.06 20.88 -6.48
N GLY A 126 -14.25 19.56 -6.59
CA GLY A 126 -13.17 18.60 -6.84
C GLY A 126 -13.37 17.84 -8.14
N ASN A 127 -12.30 17.36 -8.78
CA ASN A 127 -12.42 16.47 -9.95
C ASN A 127 -12.85 15.04 -9.59
N SER A 128 -12.82 14.72 -8.30
CA SER A 128 -13.33 13.49 -7.69
C SER A 128 -13.89 13.82 -6.31
N VAL A 129 -14.73 12.95 -5.75
CA VAL A 129 -15.20 13.09 -4.36
C VAL A 129 -14.05 13.11 -3.35
N THR A 130 -13.00 12.31 -3.53
CA THR A 130 -11.80 12.34 -2.67
C THR A 130 -11.19 13.74 -2.67
N ALA A 131 -11.05 14.36 -3.85
CA ALA A 131 -10.49 15.70 -3.99
C ALA A 131 -11.39 16.77 -3.34
N ALA A 132 -12.71 16.70 -3.54
CA ALA A 132 -13.66 17.63 -2.95
C ALA A 132 -13.64 17.53 -1.41
N VAL A 133 -13.65 16.32 -0.86
CA VAL A 133 -13.58 16.08 0.58
C VAL A 133 -12.24 16.50 1.16
N SER A 134 -11.14 16.30 0.44
CA SER A 134 -9.82 16.84 0.82
C SER A 134 -9.80 18.36 0.84
N GLY A 135 -10.48 19.02 -0.11
CA GLY A 135 -10.66 20.47 -0.08
C GLY A 135 -11.44 20.94 1.15
N PHE A 136 -12.50 20.21 1.52
CA PHE A 136 -13.20 20.44 2.78
C PHE A 136 -12.27 20.31 3.99
N HIS A 137 -11.49 19.24 4.08
CA HIS A 137 -10.53 19.05 5.16
C HIS A 137 -9.45 20.14 5.18
N TYR A 138 -8.96 20.57 4.02
CA TYR A 138 -8.01 21.66 3.89
C TYR A 138 -8.58 22.97 4.44
N TYR A 139 -9.83 23.31 4.09
CA TYR A 139 -10.50 24.49 4.61
C TYR A 139 -10.68 24.42 6.13
N LEU A 140 -11.12 23.26 6.63
CA LEU A 140 -11.27 22.99 8.05
C LEU A 140 -9.96 23.26 8.81
N LYS A 141 -8.84 22.68 8.33
CA LYS A 141 -7.53 22.78 8.96
C LYS A 141 -6.92 24.17 8.89
N HIS A 142 -6.94 24.80 7.72
CA HIS A 142 -6.17 26.02 7.47
C HIS A 142 -6.96 27.32 7.68
N TYR A 143 -8.29 27.28 7.65
CA TYR A 143 -9.13 28.47 7.80
C TYR A 143 -10.03 28.43 9.02
N LEU A 144 -10.41 27.24 9.50
CA LEU A 144 -11.32 27.10 10.65
C LEU A 144 -10.63 26.54 11.91
N ASN A 145 -9.33 26.25 11.84
CA ASN A 145 -8.55 25.67 12.93
C ASN A 145 -9.12 24.34 13.47
N GLY A 146 -9.84 23.60 12.62
CA GLY A 146 -10.34 22.27 12.91
C GLY A 146 -9.27 21.20 12.68
N HIS A 147 -9.38 20.08 13.40
CA HIS A 147 -8.46 18.96 13.29
C HIS A 147 -9.21 17.65 13.47
N ILE A 148 -8.93 16.66 12.61
CA ILE A 148 -9.51 15.32 12.67
C ILE A 148 -8.36 14.33 12.77
N SER A 149 -8.35 13.49 13.80
CA SER A 149 -7.29 12.51 14.01
C SER A 149 -7.87 11.13 14.34
N TRP A 150 -7.02 10.17 14.70
CA TRP A 150 -7.50 8.87 15.17
C TRP A 150 -8.15 8.94 16.55
N ASP A 151 -7.63 9.76 17.44
CA ASP A 151 -8.01 9.79 18.86
C ASP A 151 -8.95 10.95 19.19
N TYR A 152 -8.67 12.13 18.67
CA TYR A 152 -9.42 13.35 18.99
C TYR A 152 -9.72 14.20 17.76
N ASP A 153 -10.94 14.72 17.71
CA ASP A 153 -11.39 15.68 16.70
C ASP A 153 -11.66 17.03 17.37
N GLN A 154 -10.93 18.08 16.96
CA GLN A 154 -11.29 19.47 17.26
C GLN A 154 -12.19 19.95 16.13
N LEU A 155 -13.47 20.18 16.44
CA LEU A 155 -14.46 20.68 15.47
C LEU A 155 -15.27 21.85 16.04
N GLU A 156 -14.74 22.55 17.04
CA GLU A 156 -15.30 23.81 17.54
C GLU A 156 -14.88 24.93 16.57
N LEU A 157 -15.76 25.22 15.62
CA LEU A 157 -15.50 26.16 14.53
C LEU A 157 -15.83 27.60 14.93
N PRO A 158 -15.17 28.62 14.32
CA PRO A 158 -15.56 30.01 14.51
C PRO A 158 -16.96 30.30 13.94
N ASP A 159 -17.67 31.27 14.50
CA ASP A 159 -19.00 31.69 14.02
C ASP A 159 -18.96 32.31 12.60
N THR A 160 -17.81 32.87 12.23
CA THR A 160 -17.55 33.48 10.93
C THR A 160 -16.48 32.71 10.18
N TYR A 161 -16.80 32.33 8.95
CA TYR A 161 -15.92 31.54 8.10
C TYR A 161 -15.03 32.46 7.25
N PRO A 162 -13.70 32.34 7.24
CA PRO A 162 -12.84 33.24 6.45
C PRO A 162 -13.02 33.10 4.94
N ASP A 163 -12.96 34.22 4.21
CA ASP A 163 -12.99 34.21 2.73
C ASP A 163 -11.79 33.45 2.14
N VAL A 164 -12.00 32.78 1.01
CA VAL A 164 -10.98 32.01 0.29
C VAL A 164 -11.29 31.93 -1.20
N ASP A 165 -10.26 31.92 -2.05
CA ASP A 165 -10.34 31.63 -3.48
C ASP A 165 -9.02 30.96 -3.92
N ILE A 166 -8.94 29.63 -3.80
CA ILE A 166 -7.70 28.88 -4.10
C ILE A 166 -7.95 27.61 -4.89
N TYR A 167 -7.07 27.36 -5.86
CA TYR A 167 -7.01 26.11 -6.62
C TYR A 167 -5.78 25.31 -6.19
N ILE A 168 -5.98 24.07 -5.73
CA ILE A 168 -4.90 23.17 -5.35
C ILE A 168 -4.96 21.92 -6.23
N LYS A 169 -3.81 21.58 -6.81
CA LYS A 169 -3.62 20.33 -7.57
C LYS A 169 -2.65 19.44 -6.81
N PHE A 170 -3.02 18.18 -6.63
CA PHE A 170 -2.14 17.19 -6.00
C PHE A 170 -0.93 16.92 -6.89
N PRO A 171 0.29 16.87 -6.34
CA PRO A 171 1.50 16.71 -7.16
C PRO A 171 1.62 15.30 -7.74
N GLU A 172 1.11 14.28 -7.03
CA GLU A 172 1.13 12.89 -7.43
C GLU A 172 -0.25 12.37 -7.85
N ARG A 173 -0.26 11.26 -8.58
CA ARG A 173 -1.47 10.56 -8.95
C ARG A 173 -2.02 9.75 -7.78
N PHE A 174 -1.17 8.96 -7.15
CA PHE A 174 -1.56 8.06 -6.06
C PHE A 174 -1.15 8.62 -4.71
N ARG A 175 -2.09 8.59 -3.76
CA ARG A 175 -1.82 8.71 -2.34
C ARG A 175 -2.25 7.40 -1.71
N LEU A 176 -1.26 6.59 -1.33
CA LEU A 176 -1.45 5.22 -0.89
C LEU A 176 -1.53 5.11 0.62
N PHE A 177 -2.45 4.27 1.08
CA PHE A 177 -2.47 3.74 2.44
C PHE A 177 -2.79 2.25 2.30
N GLN A 178 -2.00 1.27 2.69
CA GLN A 178 -1.42 1.04 4.01
C GLN A 178 -0.57 -0.24 3.92
N ASN A 179 0.04 -0.62 5.05
CA ASN A 179 0.70 -1.91 5.18
C ASN A 179 -0.31 -3.07 5.27
N VAL A 180 0.13 -4.25 4.86
CA VAL A 180 -0.59 -5.52 5.11
C VAL A 180 -0.63 -5.85 6.61
N CYS A 181 0.39 -5.45 7.37
CA CYS A 181 0.49 -5.68 8.82
C CYS A 181 -0.56 -4.91 9.63
N THR A 182 -1.01 -3.74 9.15
CA THR A 182 -2.02 -2.90 9.84
C THR A 182 -3.34 -3.63 10.04
N GLN A 183 -3.65 -4.58 9.14
CA GLN A 183 -4.84 -5.43 9.23
C GLN A 183 -4.84 -6.29 10.51
N SER A 184 -3.66 -6.70 10.97
CA SER A 184 -3.50 -7.53 12.17
C SER A 184 -3.20 -6.70 13.42
N TYR A 185 -2.32 -5.70 13.32
CA TYR A 185 -1.92 -4.91 14.49
C TYR A 185 -2.96 -3.89 14.94
N SER A 186 -3.80 -3.39 14.02
CA SER A 186 -4.76 -2.34 14.35
C SER A 186 -6.22 -2.74 14.08
N TYR A 187 -6.51 -3.43 12.98
CA TYR A 187 -7.91 -3.52 12.50
C TYR A 187 -8.65 -4.80 12.88
N VAL A 188 -7.95 -5.81 13.38
CA VAL A 188 -8.45 -7.17 13.55
C VAL A 188 -9.78 -7.25 14.33
N TRP A 189 -10.02 -6.30 15.25
CA TRP A 189 -11.24 -6.28 16.08
C TRP A 189 -12.23 -5.17 15.73
N TRP A 190 -12.02 -4.46 14.61
CA TRP A 190 -12.88 -3.35 14.23
C TRP A 190 -14.24 -3.81 13.73
N ASN A 191 -15.27 -3.10 14.19
CA ASN A 191 -16.61 -3.17 13.63
C ASN A 191 -16.78 -2.18 12.48
N TRP A 192 -17.98 -2.17 11.88
CA TRP A 192 -18.28 -1.25 10.77
C TRP A 192 -18.14 0.22 11.16
N ALA A 193 -18.58 0.63 12.35
CA ALA A 193 -18.53 2.05 12.75
C ALA A 193 -17.09 2.58 12.77
N ARG A 194 -16.12 1.79 13.27
CA ARG A 194 -14.71 2.17 13.26
C ARG A 194 -14.13 2.18 11.84
N TRP A 195 -14.52 1.22 10.99
CA TRP A 195 -14.15 1.17 9.57
C TRP A 195 -14.69 2.36 8.77
N GLU A 196 -15.94 2.76 9.02
CA GLU A 196 -16.56 3.90 8.35
C GLU A 196 -15.82 5.20 8.66
N ARG A 197 -15.47 5.42 9.94
CA ARG A 197 -14.64 6.56 10.36
C ARG A 197 -13.25 6.52 9.73
N GLU A 198 -12.64 5.34 9.62
CA GLU A 198 -11.33 5.17 8.97
C GLU A 198 -11.39 5.58 7.49
N ILE A 199 -12.40 5.12 6.76
CA ILE A 199 -12.56 5.39 5.32
C ILE A 199 -12.91 6.86 5.07
N ASP A 200 -13.70 7.49 5.95
CA ASP A 200 -13.93 8.93 5.89
C ASP A 200 -12.62 9.71 6.10
N ARG A 201 -11.80 9.32 7.10
CA ARG A 201 -10.48 9.93 7.31
C ARG A 201 -9.55 9.71 6.11
N TRP A 202 -9.63 8.55 5.43
CA TRP A 202 -8.86 8.34 4.22
C TRP A 202 -9.17 9.37 3.15
N ALA A 203 -10.46 9.60 2.89
CA ALA A 203 -10.89 10.59 1.90
C ALA A 203 -10.57 12.03 2.31
N LEU A 204 -10.70 12.37 3.61
CA LEU A 204 -10.29 13.67 4.16
C LEU A 204 -8.81 13.97 3.94
N ASN A 205 -7.94 12.94 4.03
CA ASN A 205 -6.51 13.08 3.80
C ASN A 205 -6.09 12.83 2.34
N GLY A 206 -7.05 12.70 1.42
CA GLY A 206 -6.77 12.59 0.00
C GLY A 206 -6.24 11.24 -0.49
N PHE A 207 -6.27 10.20 0.36
CA PHE A 207 -5.90 8.86 -0.07
C PHE A 207 -6.87 8.34 -1.13
N ASN A 208 -6.34 7.82 -2.23
CA ASN A 208 -7.13 7.33 -3.35
C ASN A 208 -6.73 5.93 -3.82
N LEU A 209 -5.78 5.29 -3.15
CA LEU A 209 -5.34 3.92 -3.43
C LEU A 209 -5.09 3.19 -2.12
N VAL A 210 -5.87 2.15 -1.80
CA VAL A 210 -5.80 1.50 -0.49
C VAL A 210 -5.89 -0.02 -0.49
N TYR A 211 -5.03 -0.69 0.29
CA TYR A 211 -5.08 -2.15 0.44
C TYR A 211 -6.34 -2.62 1.16
N ALA A 212 -7.08 -3.55 0.54
CA ALA A 212 -8.34 -4.06 1.05
C ALA A 212 -8.33 -5.59 1.09
N GLY A 213 -7.68 -6.16 2.10
CA GLY A 213 -7.55 -7.61 2.30
C GLY A 213 -8.50 -8.23 3.33
N THR A 214 -9.47 -7.49 3.87
CA THR A 214 -10.39 -7.99 4.91
C THR A 214 -11.18 -9.20 4.39
N GLY A 215 -11.23 -10.28 5.17
CA GLY A 215 -12.04 -11.46 4.85
C GLY A 215 -11.57 -12.32 3.69
N VAL A 216 -10.34 -12.12 3.18
CA VAL A 216 -9.78 -12.95 2.08
C VAL A 216 -9.74 -14.44 2.42
N GLU A 217 -9.69 -14.82 3.70
CA GLU A 217 -9.73 -16.22 4.13
C GLU A 217 -11.06 -16.90 3.75
N ALA A 218 -12.16 -16.16 3.65
CA ALA A 218 -13.44 -16.71 3.20
C ALA A 218 -13.41 -17.08 1.71
N VAL A 219 -12.74 -16.26 0.89
CA VAL A 219 -12.48 -16.54 -0.54
C VAL A 219 -11.62 -17.79 -0.67
N TRP A 220 -10.49 -17.83 0.05
CA TRP A 220 -9.61 -18.99 0.06
C TRP A 220 -10.30 -20.26 0.56
N THR A 221 -11.13 -20.18 1.60
CA THR A 221 -11.90 -21.33 2.10
C THR A 221 -12.78 -21.93 1.00
N LYS A 222 -13.44 -21.10 0.20
CA LYS A 222 -14.25 -21.58 -0.93
C LYS A 222 -13.37 -22.24 -1.98
N VAL A 223 -12.29 -21.56 -2.41
CA VAL A 223 -11.34 -22.09 -3.40
C VAL A 223 -10.74 -23.43 -2.95
N TYR A 224 -10.27 -23.52 -1.71
CA TYR A 224 -9.67 -24.75 -1.18
C TYR A 224 -10.66 -25.91 -1.07
N ARG A 225 -11.93 -25.64 -0.72
CA ARG A 225 -12.98 -26.67 -0.74
C ARG A 225 -13.24 -27.18 -2.17
N GLU A 226 -13.30 -26.29 -3.15
CA GLU A 226 -13.46 -26.67 -4.56
C GLU A 226 -12.26 -27.47 -5.10
N LEU A 227 -11.06 -27.23 -4.56
CA LEU A 227 -9.85 -28.01 -4.87
C LEU A 227 -9.79 -29.36 -4.12
N GLY A 228 -10.69 -29.61 -3.16
CA GLY A 228 -10.80 -30.88 -2.45
C GLY A 228 -10.14 -30.93 -1.07
N LEU A 229 -9.77 -29.79 -0.48
CA LEU A 229 -9.31 -29.76 0.92
C LEU A 229 -10.51 -29.99 1.86
N SER A 230 -10.29 -30.81 2.89
CA SER A 230 -11.24 -30.98 3.97
C SER A 230 -11.33 -29.74 4.85
N GLN A 231 -12.44 -29.59 5.59
CA GLN A 231 -12.59 -28.48 6.54
C GLN A 231 -11.47 -28.46 7.59
N ARG A 232 -11.00 -29.63 8.01
CA ARG A 232 -9.90 -29.75 8.99
C ARG A 232 -8.59 -29.20 8.42
N GLU A 233 -8.25 -29.56 7.20
CA GLU A 233 -7.01 -29.08 6.55
C GLU A 233 -7.01 -27.57 6.30
N ILE A 234 -8.17 -27.00 6.00
CA ILE A 234 -8.34 -25.55 5.87
C ILE A 234 -8.20 -24.88 7.25
N ALA A 235 -8.80 -25.46 8.29
CA ALA A 235 -8.72 -24.97 9.66
C ALA A 235 -7.28 -25.01 10.21
N ASP A 236 -6.51 -26.05 9.87
CA ASP A 236 -5.11 -26.22 10.27
C ASP A 236 -4.16 -25.27 9.50
N TYR A 237 -4.62 -24.66 8.39
CA TYR A 237 -3.82 -23.73 7.60
C TYR A 237 -3.91 -22.29 8.09
N PHE A 238 -5.13 -21.75 8.28
CA PHE A 238 -5.28 -20.36 8.67
C PHE A 238 -4.82 -20.12 10.12
N SER A 239 -4.09 -19.04 10.33
CA SER A 239 -3.78 -18.56 11.67
C SER A 239 -5.03 -17.99 12.37
N GLY A 240 -4.90 -17.68 13.65
CA GLY A 240 -5.87 -16.86 14.36
C GLY A 240 -5.96 -15.45 13.77
N PRO A 241 -7.05 -14.71 14.06
CA PRO A 241 -7.31 -13.39 13.48
C PRO A 241 -6.14 -12.39 13.58
N ALA A 242 -5.50 -12.34 14.75
CA ALA A 242 -4.42 -11.39 15.04
C ALA A 242 -3.10 -11.68 14.30
N PHE A 243 -3.01 -12.80 13.56
CA PHE A 243 -1.80 -13.22 12.87
C PHE A 243 -1.98 -13.34 11.34
N LEU A 244 -3.13 -12.93 10.82
CA LEU A 244 -3.48 -13.14 9.41
C LEU A 244 -2.56 -12.41 8.43
N ALA A 245 -1.96 -11.27 8.80
CA ALA A 245 -0.97 -10.60 7.96
C ALA A 245 0.20 -11.54 7.59
N TRP A 246 0.82 -12.17 8.60
CA TRP A 246 1.92 -13.12 8.40
C TRP A 246 1.49 -14.44 7.80
N ASN A 247 0.24 -14.86 8.01
CA ASN A 247 -0.29 -16.04 7.34
C ASN A 247 -0.47 -15.82 5.83
N ARG A 248 -1.00 -14.66 5.42
CA ARG A 248 -1.17 -14.28 4.01
C ARG A 248 0.17 -14.14 3.27
N MET A 249 1.20 -13.65 3.96
CA MET A 249 2.57 -13.55 3.44
C MET A 249 3.35 -14.89 3.51
N GLY A 250 2.72 -15.97 4.01
CA GLY A 250 3.32 -17.30 4.12
C GLY A 250 4.42 -17.47 5.15
N ASN A 251 4.53 -16.57 6.12
CA ASN A 251 5.49 -16.68 7.22
C ASN A 251 5.04 -17.70 8.28
N VAL A 252 3.73 -17.79 8.54
CA VAL A 252 3.14 -18.69 9.55
C VAL A 252 1.89 -19.38 9.05
N ARG A 253 1.50 -20.50 9.66
CA ARG A 253 0.23 -21.19 9.47
C ARG A 253 -0.32 -21.71 10.80
N GLY A 254 -1.65 -21.81 10.93
CA GLY A 254 -2.34 -22.44 12.06
C GLY A 254 -2.19 -21.77 13.45
N TRP A 255 -1.18 -20.91 13.67
CA TRP A 255 -0.90 -20.31 14.97
C TRP A 255 -2.07 -19.43 15.45
N GLY A 256 -2.58 -19.70 16.65
CA GLY A 256 -3.74 -18.99 17.22
C GLY A 256 -5.09 -19.30 16.55
N GLY A 257 -5.12 -20.23 15.60
CA GLY A 257 -6.34 -20.68 14.93
C GLY A 257 -7.09 -21.78 15.72
N PRO A 258 -8.15 -22.37 15.13
CA PRO A 258 -8.67 -22.10 13.79
C PRO A 258 -9.62 -20.89 13.72
N LEU A 259 -9.86 -20.37 12.52
CA LEU A 259 -10.92 -19.38 12.28
C LEU A 259 -12.30 -20.03 12.34
N SER A 260 -13.26 -19.36 12.98
CA SER A 260 -14.64 -19.84 13.06
C SER A 260 -15.42 -19.56 11.78
N VAL A 261 -16.52 -20.30 11.56
CA VAL A 261 -17.45 -19.99 10.45
C VAL A 261 -18.01 -18.57 10.57
N ALA A 262 -18.30 -18.12 11.81
CA ALA A 262 -18.77 -16.77 12.07
C ALA A 262 -17.74 -15.70 11.66
N TRP A 263 -16.44 -15.96 11.85
CA TRP A 263 -15.38 -15.08 11.38
C TRP A 263 -15.42 -14.92 9.86
N HIS A 264 -15.44 -16.02 9.10
CA HIS A 264 -15.47 -15.96 7.63
C HIS A 264 -16.70 -15.19 7.11
N SER A 265 -17.90 -15.51 7.63
CA SER A 265 -19.13 -14.84 7.22
C SER A 265 -19.13 -13.36 7.57
N GLY A 266 -18.71 -13.02 8.80
CA GLY A 266 -18.65 -11.64 9.28
C GLY A 266 -17.65 -10.79 8.50
N GLN A 267 -16.44 -11.30 8.27
CA GLN A 267 -15.39 -10.57 7.55
C GLN A 267 -15.70 -10.42 6.06
N SER A 268 -16.33 -11.42 5.42
CA SER A 268 -16.80 -11.31 4.02
C SER A 268 -17.89 -10.24 3.86
N LEU A 269 -18.82 -10.15 4.82
CA LEU A 269 -19.83 -9.08 4.83
C LEU A 269 -19.20 -7.70 5.09
N LEU A 270 -18.26 -7.62 6.03
CA LEU A 270 -17.55 -6.38 6.36
C LEU A 270 -16.76 -5.87 5.15
N GLN A 271 -16.05 -6.74 4.45
CA GLN A 271 -15.30 -6.38 3.24
C GLN A 271 -16.20 -5.80 2.15
N ARG A 272 -17.39 -6.37 1.93
CA ARG A 272 -18.35 -5.78 0.97
C ARG A 272 -18.73 -4.34 1.33
N ARG A 273 -18.92 -4.04 2.62
CA ARG A 273 -19.21 -2.66 3.09
C ARG A 273 -18.00 -1.74 2.92
N ILE A 274 -16.80 -2.20 3.28
CA ILE A 274 -15.55 -1.46 3.11
C ILE A 274 -15.38 -1.08 1.63
N LEU A 275 -15.47 -2.05 0.72
CA LEU A 275 -15.27 -1.84 -0.71
C LEU A 275 -16.34 -0.93 -1.33
N SER A 276 -17.61 -1.06 -0.93
CA SER A 276 -18.67 -0.15 -1.37
C SER A 276 -18.30 1.29 -1.02
N ARG A 277 -17.92 1.52 0.25
CA ARG A 277 -17.63 2.85 0.74
C ARG A 277 -16.35 3.46 0.16
N MET A 278 -15.32 2.64 -0.03
CA MET A 278 -14.11 3.07 -0.74
C MET A 278 -14.45 3.56 -2.14
N ARG A 279 -15.24 2.78 -2.90
CA ARG A 279 -15.63 3.13 -4.27
C ARG A 279 -16.53 4.37 -4.33
N GLU A 280 -17.50 4.48 -3.43
CA GLU A 280 -18.35 5.68 -3.27
C GLU A 280 -17.50 6.95 -3.06
N LEU A 281 -16.38 6.84 -2.33
CA LEU A 281 -15.43 7.92 -2.08
C LEU A 281 -14.29 7.98 -3.11
N SER A 282 -14.40 7.31 -4.27
CA SER A 282 -13.36 7.26 -5.31
C SER A 282 -11.98 6.73 -4.86
N ILE A 283 -11.94 5.98 -3.76
CA ILE A 283 -10.75 5.28 -3.28
C ILE A 283 -10.66 3.93 -4.00
N THR A 284 -9.58 3.71 -4.73
CA THR A 284 -9.31 2.45 -5.43
C THR A 284 -8.83 1.39 -4.43
N PRO A 285 -9.54 0.25 -4.27
CA PRO A 285 -9.04 -0.88 -3.50
C PRO A 285 -7.95 -1.65 -4.25
N ILE A 286 -6.86 -1.99 -3.55
CA ILE A 286 -5.89 -3.01 -3.96
C ILE A 286 -6.37 -4.33 -3.34
N LEU A 287 -6.78 -5.28 -4.18
CA LEU A 287 -7.29 -6.57 -3.75
C LEU A 287 -6.17 -7.61 -3.67
N PRO A 288 -6.29 -8.68 -2.86
CA PRO A 288 -5.29 -9.74 -2.82
C PRO A 288 -5.30 -10.58 -4.11
N ALA A 289 -4.12 -11.08 -4.49
CA ALA A 289 -3.91 -12.09 -5.54
C ALA A 289 -3.05 -13.25 -5.00
N PHE A 290 -2.92 -14.31 -5.79
CA PHE A 290 -2.14 -15.49 -5.44
C PHE A 290 -0.64 -15.26 -5.60
N SER A 291 0.14 -15.61 -4.59
CA SER A 291 1.60 -15.46 -4.56
C SER A 291 2.36 -16.80 -4.67
N GLY A 292 1.68 -17.91 -4.95
CA GLY A 292 2.30 -19.25 -5.00
C GLY A 292 2.22 -20.03 -3.68
N ILE A 293 1.78 -19.41 -2.60
CA ILE A 293 1.81 -20.01 -1.25
C ILE A 293 0.55 -20.84 -1.01
N VAL A 294 0.73 -22.10 -0.62
CA VAL A 294 -0.36 -23.08 -0.47
C VAL A 294 -0.27 -23.87 0.85
N PRO A 295 -1.41 -24.39 1.36
CA PRO A 295 -1.44 -25.27 2.52
C PRO A 295 -0.62 -26.56 2.33
N ASN A 296 -0.06 -27.09 3.41
CA ASN A 296 0.70 -28.35 3.36
C ASN A 296 -0.14 -29.54 2.86
N ALA A 297 -1.46 -29.49 3.05
CA ALA A 297 -2.40 -30.48 2.54
C ALA A 297 -2.37 -30.63 1.00
N PHE A 298 -1.81 -29.66 0.27
CA PHE A 298 -1.60 -29.78 -1.17
C PHE A 298 -0.74 -30.99 -1.55
N GLN A 299 0.20 -31.42 -0.69
CA GLN A 299 1.00 -32.64 -0.95
C GLN A 299 0.12 -33.90 -1.04
N ARG A 300 -0.98 -33.96 -0.29
CA ARG A 300 -1.93 -35.08 -0.35
C ARG A 300 -2.77 -35.03 -1.62
N LEU A 301 -3.23 -33.84 -2.01
CA LEU A 301 -4.12 -33.66 -3.15
C LEU A 301 -3.37 -33.71 -4.50
N TYR A 302 -2.14 -33.22 -4.51
CA TYR A 302 -1.30 -33.10 -5.68
C TYR A 302 0.09 -33.66 -5.37
N PRO A 303 0.24 -34.99 -5.22
CA PRO A 303 1.50 -35.63 -4.81
C PRO A 303 2.64 -35.45 -5.84
N ASN A 304 2.29 -35.13 -7.09
CA ASN A 304 3.24 -34.89 -8.17
C ASN A 304 3.52 -33.39 -8.41
N ALA A 305 2.87 -32.49 -7.66
CA ALA A 305 3.12 -31.06 -7.81
C ALA A 305 4.50 -30.70 -7.26
N GLN A 306 5.15 -29.75 -7.92
CA GLN A 306 6.44 -29.22 -7.51
C GLN A 306 6.25 -28.26 -6.33
N LEU A 307 6.43 -28.79 -5.12
CA LEU A 307 6.20 -28.08 -3.87
C LEU A 307 7.51 -27.99 -3.08
N SER A 308 7.89 -26.78 -2.69
CA SER A 308 9.03 -26.52 -1.81
C SER A 308 8.56 -25.92 -0.48
N LYS A 309 9.29 -26.14 0.62
CA LYS A 309 8.97 -25.49 1.90
C LYS A 309 9.57 -24.09 1.94
N LEU A 310 8.80 -23.10 2.39
CA LEU A 310 9.36 -21.78 2.72
C LEU A 310 10.33 -21.89 3.92
N SER A 311 11.12 -20.84 4.14
CA SER A 311 12.03 -20.77 5.29
C SER A 311 11.29 -20.73 6.62
N ARG A 312 11.92 -21.22 7.69
CA ARG A 312 11.39 -21.06 9.05
C ARG A 312 11.51 -19.59 9.47
N TRP A 313 10.38 -18.91 9.61
CA TRP A 313 10.31 -17.52 10.04
C TRP A 313 10.20 -17.42 11.57
N CYS A 314 10.91 -16.47 12.18
CA CYS A 314 10.90 -16.16 13.62
C CYS A 314 10.92 -17.36 14.59
N ASN A 315 11.60 -18.46 14.22
CA ASN A 315 11.70 -19.68 15.01
C ASN A 315 10.35 -20.33 15.41
N PHE A 316 9.28 -20.13 14.63
CA PHE A 316 8.05 -20.88 14.82
C PHE A 316 8.31 -22.40 14.70
N GLU A 317 7.63 -23.20 15.52
CA GLU A 317 7.71 -24.67 15.47
C GLU A 317 7.21 -25.22 14.12
N ASP A 318 7.65 -26.42 13.71
CA ASP A 318 7.26 -27.02 12.41
C ASP A 318 5.75 -27.17 12.20
N LYS A 319 4.98 -27.24 13.28
CA LYS A 319 3.51 -27.29 13.20
C LYS A 319 2.89 -25.95 12.79
N TYR A 320 3.60 -24.83 13.01
CA TYR A 320 3.17 -23.47 12.70
C TYR A 320 3.98 -22.80 11.58
N CYS A 321 5.07 -23.43 11.13
CA CYS A 321 5.76 -23.16 9.88
C CYS A 321 5.69 -24.41 8.98
N CYS A 322 6.54 -24.62 7.98
CA CYS A 322 6.67 -23.66 6.90
C CYS A 322 5.57 -23.99 5.89
N PRO A 323 4.77 -23.00 5.44
CA PRO A 323 3.88 -23.20 4.29
C PRO A 323 4.66 -23.66 3.06
N LEU A 324 3.93 -24.23 2.10
CA LEU A 324 4.53 -24.67 0.83
C LEU A 324 4.47 -23.54 -0.19
N LEU A 325 5.53 -23.44 -0.99
CA LEU A 325 5.56 -22.69 -2.22
C LEU A 325 5.36 -23.66 -3.38
N LEU A 326 4.33 -23.40 -4.18
CA LEU A 326 4.10 -24.06 -5.46
C LEU A 326 5.04 -23.45 -6.50
N ASP A 327 5.78 -24.30 -7.21
CA ASP A 327 6.73 -23.85 -8.22
C ASP A 327 6.01 -23.06 -9.33
N PRO A 328 6.53 -21.90 -9.74
CA PRO A 328 5.92 -21.09 -10.80
C PRO A 328 5.84 -21.78 -12.17
N SER A 329 6.58 -22.86 -12.38
CA SER A 329 6.59 -23.65 -13.62
C SER A 329 5.59 -24.81 -13.59
N ASP A 330 4.98 -25.09 -12.43
CA ASP A 330 3.95 -26.11 -12.30
C ASP A 330 2.61 -25.59 -12.87
N GLU A 331 1.92 -26.37 -13.69
CA GLU A 331 0.62 -25.99 -14.27
C GLU A 331 -0.43 -25.67 -13.18
N LEU A 332 -0.29 -26.26 -11.99
CA LEU A 332 -1.15 -25.99 -10.85
C LEU A 332 -1.05 -24.52 -10.40
N PHE A 333 0.08 -23.85 -10.63
CA PHE A 333 0.27 -22.45 -10.23
C PHE A 333 -0.76 -21.53 -10.86
N SER A 334 -0.87 -21.57 -12.20
CA SER A 334 -1.86 -20.78 -12.94
C SER A 334 -3.28 -21.21 -12.58
N LYS A 335 -3.55 -22.52 -12.46
CA LYS A 335 -4.88 -23.03 -12.08
C LYS A 335 -5.37 -22.51 -10.73
N VAL A 336 -4.51 -22.50 -9.72
CA VAL A 336 -4.87 -22.00 -8.37
C VAL A 336 -5.01 -20.48 -8.39
N GLY A 337 -4.06 -19.78 -9.02
CA GLY A 337 -4.04 -18.32 -9.09
C GLY A 337 -5.26 -17.74 -9.81
N THR A 338 -5.59 -18.29 -10.98
CA THR A 338 -6.76 -17.86 -11.76
C THR A 338 -8.07 -18.16 -11.03
N LYS A 339 -8.22 -19.36 -10.45
CA LYS A 339 -9.42 -19.71 -9.65
C LYS A 339 -9.59 -18.77 -8.46
N PHE A 340 -8.52 -18.45 -7.74
CA PHE A 340 -8.57 -17.51 -6.62
C PHE A 340 -9.00 -16.12 -7.06
N LEU A 341 -8.37 -15.57 -8.11
CA LEU A 341 -8.65 -14.23 -8.55
C LEU A 341 -10.07 -14.11 -9.15
N GLN A 342 -10.54 -15.12 -9.89
CA GLN A 342 -11.93 -15.20 -10.35
C GLN A 342 -12.91 -15.12 -9.17
N GLU A 343 -12.62 -15.83 -8.07
CA GLU A 343 -13.49 -15.79 -6.89
C GLU A 343 -13.44 -14.44 -6.16
N VAL A 344 -12.26 -13.81 -6.06
CA VAL A 344 -12.12 -12.44 -5.55
C VAL A 344 -13.01 -11.49 -6.36
N ILE A 345 -12.88 -11.50 -7.69
CA ILE A 345 -13.65 -10.63 -8.58
C ILE A 345 -15.15 -10.94 -8.52
N ALA A 346 -15.53 -12.21 -8.47
CA ALA A 346 -16.94 -12.61 -8.36
C ALA A 346 -17.60 -12.10 -7.06
N GLN A 347 -16.88 -12.12 -5.93
CA GLN A 347 -17.44 -11.66 -4.66
C GLN A 347 -17.38 -10.16 -4.45
N PHE A 348 -16.36 -9.51 -5.02
CA PHE A 348 -15.97 -8.15 -4.62
C PHE A 348 -15.86 -7.17 -5.78
N GLY A 349 -15.97 -7.61 -7.04
CA GLY A 349 -15.63 -6.81 -8.21
C GLY A 349 -14.14 -6.47 -8.26
N THR A 350 -13.74 -5.55 -9.13
CA THR A 350 -12.33 -5.13 -9.26
C THR A 350 -12.16 -3.67 -9.64
N ASN A 351 -10.96 -3.16 -9.38
CA ASN A 351 -10.44 -1.89 -9.86
C ASN A 351 -9.01 -2.06 -10.44
N HIS A 352 -8.71 -3.28 -10.91
CA HIS A 352 -7.51 -3.68 -11.65
C HIS A 352 -6.18 -3.62 -10.88
N MET A 353 -6.22 -3.43 -9.56
CA MET A 353 -5.03 -3.40 -8.71
C MET A 353 -5.01 -4.59 -7.76
N TYR A 354 -3.93 -5.38 -7.81
CA TYR A 354 -3.80 -6.60 -7.02
C TYR A 354 -2.46 -6.71 -6.31
N SER A 355 -2.45 -7.16 -5.06
CA SER A 355 -1.23 -7.37 -4.26
C SER A 355 -0.95 -8.85 -4.04
N ALA A 356 0.30 -9.23 -4.26
CA ALA A 356 0.84 -10.57 -4.02
C ALA A 356 2.33 -10.48 -3.70
N ASP A 357 2.76 -11.09 -2.59
CA ASP A 357 4.13 -10.98 -2.08
C ASP A 357 4.61 -12.38 -1.64
N THR A 358 5.46 -13.03 -2.45
CA THR A 358 5.88 -14.42 -2.23
C THR A 358 7.00 -14.56 -1.20
N PHE A 359 7.95 -13.62 -1.21
CA PHE A 359 9.21 -13.74 -0.47
C PHE A 359 9.36 -12.66 0.59
N ASN A 360 8.24 -12.17 1.15
CA ASN A 360 8.29 -11.25 2.27
C ASN A 360 8.94 -11.92 3.48
N GLU A 361 10.15 -11.46 3.84
CA GLU A 361 11.00 -12.03 4.89
C GLU A 361 11.30 -13.53 4.76
N ASN A 362 11.17 -14.09 3.56
CA ASN A 362 11.54 -15.47 3.24
C ASN A 362 12.60 -15.47 2.15
N ILE A 363 13.65 -16.28 2.32
CA ILE A 363 14.69 -16.41 1.29
C ILE A 363 14.24 -17.50 0.30
N PRO A 364 14.12 -17.20 -1.01
CA PRO A 364 13.85 -18.23 -2.00
C PRO A 364 14.92 -19.33 -1.97
N GLN A 365 14.53 -20.59 -2.17
CA GLN A 365 15.47 -21.71 -2.18
C GLN A 365 16.44 -21.65 -3.37
N HIS A 366 15.98 -21.09 -4.49
CA HIS A 366 16.76 -20.91 -5.71
C HIS A 366 17.04 -19.43 -5.95
N GLY A 367 18.32 -19.10 -6.12
CA GLY A 367 18.82 -17.74 -6.33
C GLY A 367 19.06 -17.36 -7.78
N ASP A 368 18.85 -18.29 -8.70
CA ASP A 368 19.10 -18.09 -10.13
C ASP A 368 18.17 -17.03 -10.70
N VAL A 369 18.74 -16.12 -11.50
CA VAL A 369 18.01 -14.98 -12.05
C VAL A 369 16.82 -15.42 -12.93
N GLU A 370 16.95 -16.54 -13.64
CA GLU A 370 15.88 -17.10 -14.46
C GLU A 370 14.70 -17.60 -13.62
N TYR A 371 14.99 -18.29 -12.50
CA TYR A 371 13.96 -18.73 -11.56
C TYR A 371 13.21 -17.54 -10.98
N LEU A 372 13.93 -16.53 -10.49
CA LEU A 372 13.32 -15.32 -9.91
C LEU A 372 12.48 -14.54 -10.93
N ALA A 373 12.95 -14.45 -12.18
CA ALA A 373 12.17 -13.90 -13.28
C ALA A 373 10.91 -14.74 -13.55
N ASN A 374 11.00 -16.06 -13.49
CA ASN A 374 9.85 -16.94 -13.70
C ASN A 374 8.79 -16.79 -12.59
N VAL A 375 9.20 -16.67 -11.32
CA VAL A 375 8.28 -16.40 -10.21
C VAL A 375 7.44 -15.15 -10.51
N SER A 376 8.12 -14.04 -10.82
CA SER A 376 7.48 -12.75 -11.10
C SER A 376 6.55 -12.82 -12.32
N ARG A 377 6.99 -13.50 -13.39
CA ARG A 377 6.20 -13.72 -14.60
C ARG A 377 4.93 -14.52 -14.32
N SER A 378 5.03 -15.64 -13.60
CA SER A 378 3.89 -16.52 -13.32
C SER A 378 2.86 -15.87 -12.40
N ILE A 379 3.30 -15.10 -11.40
CA ILE A 379 2.40 -14.32 -10.54
C ILE A 379 1.59 -13.33 -11.39
N TYR A 380 2.27 -12.53 -12.21
CA TYR A 380 1.59 -11.56 -13.05
C TYR A 380 0.69 -12.23 -14.11
N GLN A 381 1.16 -13.32 -14.73
CA GLN A 381 0.39 -14.06 -15.74
C GLN A 381 -0.95 -14.55 -15.16
N ALA A 382 -0.92 -15.15 -13.96
CA ALA A 382 -2.12 -15.60 -13.27
C ALA A 382 -3.12 -14.47 -12.98
N MET A 383 -2.64 -13.23 -12.80
CA MET A 383 -3.51 -12.06 -12.71
C MET A 383 -4.08 -11.67 -14.07
N SER A 384 -3.20 -11.53 -15.07
CA SER A 384 -3.58 -11.05 -16.41
C SER A 384 -4.47 -12.01 -17.20
N ASP A 385 -4.42 -13.31 -16.89
CA ASP A 385 -5.29 -14.33 -17.46
C ASP A 385 -6.76 -14.15 -17.05
N VAL A 386 -7.01 -13.49 -15.92
CA VAL A 386 -8.37 -13.19 -15.42
C VAL A 386 -8.75 -11.74 -15.71
N ASP A 387 -7.81 -10.81 -15.56
CA ASP A 387 -8.01 -9.38 -15.78
C ASP A 387 -6.88 -8.80 -16.62
N SER A 388 -7.13 -8.59 -17.91
CA SER A 388 -6.14 -8.05 -18.85
C SER A 388 -5.65 -6.63 -18.51
N ASN A 389 -6.38 -5.90 -17.66
CA ASN A 389 -6.00 -4.59 -17.17
C ASN A 389 -5.23 -4.64 -15.84
N ALA A 390 -5.00 -5.83 -15.27
CA ALA A 390 -4.32 -6.01 -14.00
C ALA A 390 -3.00 -5.24 -13.90
N ILE A 391 -2.80 -4.65 -12.72
CA ILE A 391 -1.55 -4.08 -12.25
C ILE A 391 -1.22 -4.76 -10.93
N TRP A 392 -0.04 -5.35 -10.87
CA TRP A 392 0.48 -5.94 -9.67
C TRP A 392 1.11 -4.86 -8.79
N VAL A 393 0.61 -4.71 -7.56
CA VAL A 393 1.21 -3.88 -6.51
C VAL A 393 2.11 -4.77 -5.65
N LEU A 394 3.41 -4.49 -5.65
CA LEU A 394 4.44 -5.28 -4.98
C LEU A 394 5.06 -4.51 -3.82
N GLN A 395 5.16 -5.14 -2.64
CA GLN A 395 5.93 -4.58 -1.54
C GLN A 395 7.44 -4.73 -1.80
N GLY A 396 8.17 -3.60 -1.82
CA GLY A 396 9.62 -3.60 -2.00
C GLY A 396 10.43 -4.08 -0.79
N TRP A 397 9.77 -4.43 0.33
CA TRP A 397 10.44 -4.76 1.60
C TRP A 397 11.45 -5.90 1.48
N MET A 398 11.17 -6.92 0.69
CA MET A 398 12.10 -8.05 0.51
C MET A 398 13.47 -7.60 0.00
N PHE A 399 13.52 -6.55 -0.85
CA PHE A 399 14.75 -6.00 -1.40
C PHE A 399 15.58 -5.23 -0.36
N VAL A 400 14.95 -4.78 0.73
CA VAL A 400 15.60 -4.10 1.86
C VAL A 400 15.98 -5.10 2.94
N HIS A 401 15.02 -5.90 3.42
CA HIS A 401 15.20 -6.83 4.52
C HIS A 401 16.28 -7.88 4.24
N GLN A 402 16.40 -8.34 2.99
CA GLN A 402 17.38 -9.34 2.57
C GLN A 402 18.32 -8.78 1.50
N VAL A 403 18.86 -7.58 1.72
CA VAL A 403 19.72 -6.87 0.74
C VAL A 403 20.90 -7.69 0.21
N LEU A 404 21.49 -8.57 1.03
CA LEU A 404 22.58 -9.45 0.63
C LEU A 404 22.13 -10.55 -0.35
N TYR A 405 20.90 -11.03 -0.19
CA TYR A 405 20.35 -12.01 -1.12
C TYR A 405 19.88 -11.32 -2.40
N TRP A 406 19.13 -10.22 -2.28
CA TRP A 406 18.55 -9.44 -3.38
C TRP A 406 19.54 -8.44 -3.96
N THR A 407 20.55 -8.99 -4.65
CA THR A 407 21.49 -8.23 -5.48
C THR A 407 20.77 -7.49 -6.61
N GLN A 408 21.39 -6.44 -7.15
CA GLN A 408 20.82 -5.66 -8.25
C GLN A 408 20.41 -6.53 -9.45
N ASP A 409 21.22 -7.52 -9.84
CA ASP A 409 20.91 -8.41 -10.97
C ASP A 409 19.66 -9.27 -10.72
N LYS A 410 19.50 -9.79 -9.50
CA LYS A 410 18.32 -10.57 -9.11
C LYS A 410 17.07 -9.71 -9.04
N VAL A 411 17.18 -8.52 -8.47
CA VAL A 411 16.06 -7.58 -8.39
C VAL A 411 15.66 -7.11 -9.78
N LYS A 412 16.63 -6.81 -10.65
CA LYS A 412 16.39 -6.47 -12.05
C LYS A 412 15.66 -7.60 -12.76
N ALA A 413 16.18 -8.82 -12.70
CA ALA A 413 15.55 -9.99 -13.33
C ALA A 413 14.10 -10.20 -12.85
N PHE A 414 13.86 -10.06 -11.54
CA PHE A 414 12.52 -10.16 -10.96
C PHE A 414 11.58 -9.05 -11.46
N LEU A 415 11.99 -7.78 -11.38
CA LEU A 415 11.14 -6.63 -11.71
C LEU A 415 10.88 -6.47 -13.22
N THR A 416 11.85 -6.82 -14.07
CA THR A 416 11.72 -6.68 -15.52
C THR A 416 11.06 -7.88 -16.20
N ALA A 417 10.75 -8.95 -15.45
CA ALA A 417 9.98 -10.08 -15.97
C ALA A 417 8.49 -9.76 -16.15
N VAL A 418 8.01 -8.66 -15.56
CA VAL A 418 6.67 -8.10 -15.75
C VAL A 418 6.74 -6.93 -16.72
N PRO A 419 5.78 -6.78 -17.66
CA PRO A 419 5.76 -5.64 -18.57
C PRO A 419 5.84 -4.30 -17.84
N GLN A 420 6.57 -3.33 -18.41
CA GLN A 420 6.69 -2.00 -17.82
C GLN A 420 5.33 -1.34 -17.61
N GLY A 421 5.08 -0.82 -16.41
CA GLY A 421 3.81 -0.18 -16.06
C GLY A 421 2.71 -1.14 -15.60
N LYS A 422 2.97 -2.45 -15.62
CA LYS A 422 2.08 -3.49 -15.09
C LYS A 422 2.49 -3.99 -13.71
N LEU A 423 3.63 -3.50 -13.19
CA LEU A 423 4.10 -3.66 -11.83
C LEU A 423 4.26 -2.28 -11.19
N LEU A 424 3.59 -2.05 -10.06
CA LEU A 424 3.71 -0.87 -9.23
C LEU A 424 4.45 -1.23 -7.94
N VAL A 425 5.68 -0.76 -7.77
CA VAL A 425 6.50 -1.10 -6.61
C VAL A 425 6.23 -0.11 -5.47
N LEU A 426 6.06 -0.62 -4.25
CA LEU A 426 6.03 0.20 -3.04
C LEU A 426 7.46 0.26 -2.47
N ASP A 427 8.10 1.42 -2.54
CA ASP A 427 9.38 1.65 -1.85
C ASP A 427 9.08 1.83 -0.36
N LEU A 428 8.93 0.68 0.33
CA LEU A 428 8.07 0.57 1.52
C LEU A 428 8.55 1.41 2.71
N ALA A 429 9.87 1.59 2.85
CA ALA A 429 10.52 2.32 3.94
C ALA A 429 11.43 3.42 3.39
N ALA A 430 10.96 4.16 2.38
CA ALA A 430 11.78 5.09 1.64
C ALA A 430 12.26 6.29 2.48
N GLU A 431 11.58 6.59 3.59
CA GLU A 431 11.99 7.62 4.54
C GLU A 431 13.22 7.22 5.38
N GLN A 432 13.59 5.95 5.40
CA GLN A 432 14.75 5.44 6.14
C GLN A 432 15.77 4.79 5.21
N ILE A 433 15.32 3.88 4.34
CA ILE A 433 16.16 3.03 3.50
C ILE A 433 15.59 3.03 2.06
N PRO A 434 15.72 4.16 1.33
CA PRO A 434 15.19 4.29 -0.02
C PRO A 434 15.83 3.27 -0.97
N SER A 435 14.99 2.46 -1.62
CA SER A 435 15.47 1.50 -2.62
C SER A 435 15.50 2.07 -4.04
N HIS A 436 14.73 3.13 -4.32
CA HIS A 436 14.65 3.72 -5.66
C HIS A 436 16.02 4.14 -6.21
N ASP A 437 16.91 4.73 -5.41
CA ASP A 437 18.26 5.11 -5.86
C ASP A 437 19.11 3.89 -6.20
N ARG A 438 19.21 2.95 -5.25
CA ARG A 438 20.00 1.72 -5.39
C ARG A 438 19.53 0.85 -6.56
N LEU A 439 18.24 0.86 -6.86
CA LEU A 439 17.62 0.04 -7.90
C LEU A 439 17.32 0.83 -9.18
N HIS A 440 17.95 2.00 -9.35
CA HIS A 440 17.84 2.83 -10.56
C HIS A 440 16.38 3.10 -10.97
N SER A 441 15.56 3.60 -10.04
CA SER A 441 14.11 3.76 -10.18
C SER A 441 13.41 2.45 -10.55
N PHE A 442 13.72 1.37 -9.82
CA PHE A 442 13.14 0.03 -10.01
C PHE A 442 13.22 -0.44 -11.47
N TYR A 443 14.34 -0.15 -12.13
CA TYR A 443 14.64 -0.51 -13.52
C TYR A 443 13.53 -0.12 -14.52
N GLY A 444 12.89 1.03 -14.29
CA GLY A 444 11.86 1.59 -15.17
C GLY A 444 10.43 1.18 -14.83
N GLN A 445 10.20 0.46 -13.74
CA GLN A 445 8.85 0.27 -13.21
C GLN A 445 8.38 1.52 -12.43
N PRO A 446 7.10 1.88 -12.49
CA PRO A 446 6.54 2.92 -11.65
C PRO A 446 6.59 2.50 -10.18
N TYR A 447 6.80 3.48 -9.29
CA TYR A 447 6.81 3.22 -7.85
C TYR A 447 6.11 4.31 -7.04
N ILE A 448 5.76 3.95 -5.81
CA ILE A 448 5.25 4.86 -4.78
C ILE A 448 6.32 4.99 -3.70
N TRP A 449 6.70 6.22 -3.37
CA TRP A 449 7.58 6.51 -2.24
C TRP A 449 6.74 6.42 -0.97
N CYS A 450 7.08 5.49 -0.07
CA CYS A 450 6.29 5.25 1.13
C CYS A 450 7.07 5.63 2.39
N MET A 451 6.34 6.22 3.34
CA MET A 451 6.77 6.34 4.73
C MET A 451 6.23 5.13 5.51
N LEU A 452 7.12 4.27 6.02
CA LEU A 452 6.74 3.15 6.88
C LEU A 452 6.45 3.65 8.29
N HIS A 453 7.39 4.41 8.87
CA HIS A 453 7.35 5.02 10.20
C HIS A 453 7.23 4.04 11.38
N ASN A 454 6.16 3.27 11.47
CA ASN A 454 5.84 2.45 12.63
C ASN A 454 6.04 0.95 12.36
N PHE A 455 6.74 0.29 13.29
CA PHE A 455 6.89 -1.17 13.34
C PHE A 455 6.13 -1.73 14.55
N GLY A 456 5.36 -2.80 14.34
CA GLY A 456 4.66 -3.57 15.37
C GLY A 456 3.55 -2.85 16.13
N GLY A 457 3.14 -1.64 15.74
CA GLY A 457 2.27 -0.81 16.58
C GLY A 457 2.98 -0.32 17.85
N THR A 458 4.31 -0.31 17.87
CA THR A 458 5.07 0.10 19.05
C THR A 458 4.90 1.60 19.32
N LEU A 459 4.80 1.95 20.60
CA LEU A 459 4.62 3.34 21.04
C LEU A 459 5.97 4.00 21.32
N GLY A 460 5.99 5.33 21.18
CA GLY A 460 7.15 6.17 21.50
C GLY A 460 7.20 7.40 20.60
N MET A 461 7.62 8.54 21.14
CA MET A 461 7.79 9.76 20.34
C MET A 461 8.97 9.57 19.37
N HIS A 462 8.65 9.52 18.08
CA HIS A 462 9.55 9.23 16.98
C HIS A 462 8.99 9.85 15.68
N GLY A 463 9.87 10.13 14.72
CA GLY A 463 9.49 10.68 13.42
C GLY A 463 10.66 11.39 12.74
N SER A 464 10.86 11.10 11.45
CA SER A 464 11.94 11.68 10.64
C SER A 464 11.47 12.85 9.78
N LEU A 465 10.69 13.78 10.37
CA LEU A 465 10.01 14.86 9.62
C LEU A 465 10.94 15.68 8.70
N PRO A 466 12.14 16.13 9.13
CA PRO A 466 13.04 16.88 8.25
C PRO A 466 13.49 16.07 7.03
N LYS A 467 13.73 14.76 7.21
CA LYS A 467 14.13 13.84 6.15
C LYS A 467 12.98 13.59 5.19
N VAL A 468 11.78 13.28 5.69
CA VAL A 468 10.56 13.12 4.87
C VAL A 468 10.34 14.36 3.99
N ASN A 469 10.42 15.55 4.59
CA ASN A 469 10.26 16.82 3.87
C ASN A 469 11.30 16.97 2.75
N ALA A 470 12.58 16.78 3.06
CA ALA A 470 13.66 16.95 2.08
C ALA A 470 13.59 15.91 0.95
N ASP A 471 13.46 14.64 1.31
CA ASP A 471 13.55 13.51 0.37
C ASP A 471 12.40 13.53 -0.64
N VAL A 472 11.16 13.77 -0.19
CA VAL A 472 10.00 13.84 -1.11
C VAL A 472 10.19 14.95 -2.14
N HIS A 473 10.67 16.14 -1.73
CA HIS A 473 10.96 17.23 -2.65
C HIS A 473 12.13 16.91 -3.58
N GLN A 474 13.18 16.26 -3.08
CA GLN A 474 14.31 15.83 -3.89
C GLN A 474 13.88 14.82 -4.96
N VAL A 475 13.19 13.75 -4.58
CA VAL A 475 12.75 12.68 -5.48
C VAL A 475 11.83 13.22 -6.57
N ARG A 476 10.93 14.16 -6.25
CA ARG A 476 10.09 14.88 -7.22
C ARG A 476 10.89 15.60 -8.31
N ASN A 477 12.16 15.93 -8.06
CA ASN A 477 13.05 16.62 -8.99
C ASN A 477 14.00 15.67 -9.76
N THR A 478 13.99 14.37 -9.47
CA THR A 478 14.79 13.34 -10.19
C THR A 478 14.09 12.84 -11.46
N PRO A 479 14.77 12.21 -12.44
CA PRO A 479 14.10 11.57 -13.58
C PRO A 479 13.34 10.28 -13.24
N TYR A 480 13.18 9.95 -11.96
CA TYR A 480 12.57 8.69 -11.51
C TYR A 480 11.06 8.65 -11.72
N ILE A 481 10.52 7.44 -11.87
CA ILE A 481 9.10 7.20 -12.19
C ILE A 481 8.28 7.07 -10.90
N MET A 482 8.38 8.08 -10.04
CA MET A 482 7.55 8.18 -8.85
C MET A 482 6.14 8.63 -9.25
N VAL A 483 5.15 7.77 -9.02
CA VAL A 483 3.75 8.02 -9.39
C VAL A 483 2.85 8.30 -8.19
N GLY A 484 3.38 8.15 -6.98
CA GLY A 484 2.64 8.33 -5.74
C GLY A 484 3.51 8.56 -4.52
N LEU A 485 2.84 9.04 -3.47
CA LEU A 485 3.30 8.99 -2.09
C LEU A 485 2.44 8.02 -1.30
N GLY A 486 2.99 7.41 -0.26
CA GLY A 486 2.27 6.46 0.56
C GLY A 486 2.62 6.52 2.04
N MET A 487 1.66 6.12 2.87
CA MET A 487 1.88 5.80 4.28
C MET A 487 1.60 4.32 4.49
N VAL A 488 2.58 3.57 5.01
CA VAL A 488 2.49 2.12 5.18
C VAL A 488 2.91 1.66 6.58
N PRO A 489 2.32 2.23 7.65
CA PRO A 489 2.66 1.83 9.01
C PRO A 489 2.19 0.42 9.33
N GLU A 490 3.00 -0.34 10.06
CA GLU A 490 2.56 -1.63 10.56
C GLU A 490 1.42 -1.49 11.57
N GLY A 491 1.45 -0.49 12.44
CA GLY A 491 0.35 -0.12 13.33
C GLY A 491 0.10 1.39 13.35
N ILE A 492 -1.17 1.77 13.49
CA ILE A 492 -1.60 3.18 13.60
C ILE A 492 -1.83 3.57 15.08
N ASP A 493 -2.58 4.65 15.33
CA ASP A 493 -2.94 5.14 16.66
C ASP A 493 -1.74 5.64 17.50
N GLN A 494 -0.70 6.16 16.83
CA GLN A 494 0.44 6.84 17.47
C GLN A 494 0.98 8.00 16.59
N ASN A 495 1.79 8.88 17.18
CA ASN A 495 2.56 9.94 16.52
C ASN A 495 1.80 10.73 15.43
N TYR A 496 0.59 11.20 15.75
CA TYR A 496 -0.35 11.78 14.77
C TYR A 496 0.25 12.90 13.92
N VAL A 497 1.13 13.71 14.51
CA VAL A 497 1.88 14.75 13.80
C VAL A 497 2.68 14.25 12.60
N VAL A 498 3.16 13.01 12.63
CA VAL A 498 3.95 12.42 11.53
C VAL A 498 3.06 12.09 10.34
N TYR A 499 1.88 11.52 10.60
CA TYR A 499 0.91 11.16 9.58
C TYR A 499 0.13 12.36 9.02
N ASP A 500 -0.07 13.39 9.83
CA ASP A 500 -0.70 14.65 9.41
C ASP A 500 0.27 15.54 8.59
N PHE A 501 1.58 15.35 8.77
CA PHE A 501 2.62 16.04 8.00
C PHE A 501 2.87 15.40 6.63
N MET A 502 2.92 14.07 6.59
CA MET A 502 3.13 13.28 5.36
C MET A 502 1.94 13.41 4.41
#